data_AF-A0A2P8WKB0-F1
#
_entry.id   AF-A0A2P8WKB0-F1
#
_cell.length_a   1.000
_cell.length_b   1.000
_cell.length_c   1.000
_cell.angle_alpha   90.00
_cell.angle_beta   90.00
_cell.angle_gamma   90.00
#
_symmetry.space_group_name_H-M   'P 1'
#
loop_
_entity.id
_entity.type
_entity.pdbx_description
1 polymer ?
#
loop_
_entity_poly.entity_id
_entity_poly.type
_entity_poly.pdbx_seq_one_letter_code
_entity_poly.pdbx_strand_id
1 'polypeptide(L)'
;MTVGIWVLGNQLWQGQSALTSRSEQKASTPVILVESLGHVQEHAYHKQKLVLVWSAMRHFAAELKEAGWPVTYRQGQDFEPLLQHWVNVNNISEVLLMAPIDRPFRRMVDKFKLGCKLTILPDNHFLWSEEDFKAWADSRKSLLLESFYREGRKRYSVLMAGKDPVGGEWNFDKQNRKPPKGDIHPPEPCWFEPDELTQAAIAEVTQADYPTFGQAEPFGWAVTRDQALQVLNAFITERLITFGPYQDAMVTGEDTLWHALLSPYLNMGLLHPLEVIEAVEQAYYEHQLPINSVEGFIRQVLGWREYMRGLYSYVDQDYPQGNY
;
A
#
# COMPACT_ATOMS: atom_id res chain seq x y z
N MET A 1 32.06 3.64 -7.15
CA MET A 1 30.84 4.17 -7.78
C MET A 1 29.77 4.21 -6.70
N THR A 2 29.29 5.40 -6.34
CA THR A 2 28.28 5.56 -5.28
C THR A 2 26.90 5.32 -5.87
N VAL A 3 26.11 4.48 -5.20
CA VAL A 3 24.74 4.17 -5.61
C VAL A 3 23.82 4.80 -4.57
N GLY A 4 22.84 5.58 -5.03
CA GLY A 4 21.81 6.16 -4.20
C GLY A 4 20.47 5.44 -4.38
N ILE A 5 19.60 5.51 -3.38
CA ILE A 5 18.22 5.00 -3.46
C ILE A 5 17.25 6.16 -3.29
N TRP A 6 16.27 6.28 -4.18
CA TRP A 6 15.12 7.17 -4.01
C TRP A 6 13.91 6.34 -3.59
N VAL A 7 13.29 6.71 -2.47
CA VAL A 7 12.08 6.07 -1.93
C VAL A 7 10.89 7.01 -2.06
N LEU A 8 9.79 6.53 -2.65
CA LEU A 8 8.54 7.27 -2.80
C LEU A 8 7.62 7.11 -1.59
N GLY A 9 6.66 8.03 -1.44
CA GLY A 9 5.70 8.04 -0.33
C GLY A 9 4.74 6.85 -0.28
N ASN A 10 4.72 6.02 -1.32
CA ASN A 10 3.95 4.77 -1.37
C ASN A 10 4.85 3.50 -1.40
N GLN A 11 6.10 3.63 -0.97
CA GLN A 11 7.11 2.56 -0.99
C GLN A 11 7.79 2.42 0.39
N LEU A 12 7.04 2.67 1.45
CA LEU A 12 7.51 2.78 2.84
C LEU A 12 7.67 1.41 3.51
N TRP A 13 8.50 0.57 2.90
CA TRP A 13 8.79 -0.78 3.36
C TRP A 13 10.28 -1.07 3.26
N GLN A 14 10.92 -1.51 4.34
CA GLN A 14 12.36 -1.85 4.29
C GLN A 14 12.68 -3.01 3.33
N GLY A 15 11.71 -3.89 3.06
CA GLY A 15 11.86 -5.01 2.14
C GLY A 15 11.70 -4.65 0.66
N GLN A 16 11.40 -3.39 0.34
CA GLN A 16 11.21 -2.96 -1.05
C GLN A 16 12.50 -3.16 -1.89
N SER A 17 12.33 -3.43 -3.18
CA SER A 17 13.37 -3.97 -4.05
C SER A 17 14.67 -3.16 -4.09
N ALA A 18 14.62 -1.83 -4.08
CA ALA A 18 15.81 -0.97 -4.07
C ALA A 18 16.58 -1.02 -2.75
N LEU A 19 15.91 -0.96 -1.59
CA LEU A 19 16.56 -1.11 -0.28
C LEU A 19 17.15 -2.52 -0.11
N THR A 20 16.39 -3.56 -0.45
CA THR A 20 16.85 -4.95 -0.33
C THR A 20 18.07 -5.22 -1.20
N SER A 21 18.13 -4.65 -2.42
CA SER A 21 19.27 -4.80 -3.34
C SER A 21 20.61 -4.26 -2.80
N ARG A 22 20.57 -3.43 -1.73
CA ARG A 22 21.73 -2.81 -1.08
C ARG A 22 21.80 -3.09 0.42
N SER A 23 21.07 -4.10 0.91
CA SER A 23 20.96 -4.42 2.34
C SER A 23 22.30 -4.79 3.01
N GLU A 24 23.30 -5.25 2.26
CA GLU A 24 24.66 -5.51 2.76
C GLU A 24 25.56 -4.26 2.74
N GLN A 25 25.13 -3.18 2.08
CA GLN A 25 25.89 -1.93 1.90
C GLN A 25 25.13 -0.72 2.48
N LYS A 26 24.26 -0.90 3.48
CA LYS A 26 23.40 0.16 4.03
C LYS A 26 24.18 1.41 4.39
N ALA A 27 25.24 1.26 5.18
CA ALA A 27 26.03 2.37 5.72
C ALA A 27 26.71 3.25 4.65
N SER A 28 26.88 2.74 3.43
CA SER A 28 27.53 3.45 2.32
C SER A 28 26.58 3.76 1.15
N THR A 29 25.28 3.52 1.31
CA THR A 29 24.27 3.73 0.27
C THR A 29 23.34 4.87 0.68
N PRO A 30 23.52 6.11 0.15
CA PRO A 30 22.63 7.22 0.47
C PRO A 30 21.19 6.92 0.06
N VAL A 31 20.23 7.29 0.91
CA VAL A 31 18.79 7.19 0.63
C VAL A 31 18.19 8.59 0.62
N ILE A 32 17.26 8.87 -0.28
CA ILE A 32 16.50 10.12 -0.30
C ILE A 32 14.99 9.88 -0.31
N LEU A 33 14.28 10.68 0.48
CA LEU A 33 12.83 10.88 0.41
C LEU A 33 12.54 12.35 0.12
N VAL A 34 11.53 12.62 -0.70
CA VAL A 34 11.18 13.98 -1.15
C VAL A 34 9.68 14.22 -1.02
N GLU A 35 9.28 15.21 -0.22
CA GLU A 35 7.94 15.81 -0.29
C GLU A 35 7.94 16.89 -1.38
N SER A 36 7.30 16.60 -2.52
CA SER A 36 7.17 17.54 -3.64
C SER A 36 5.83 18.27 -3.57
N LEU A 37 5.87 19.59 -3.36
CA LEU A 37 4.69 20.45 -3.37
C LEU A 37 4.04 20.50 -4.77
N GLY A 38 4.85 20.62 -5.82
CA GLY A 38 4.37 20.64 -7.20
C GLY A 38 3.56 19.39 -7.55
N HIS A 39 3.98 18.22 -7.06
CA HIS A 39 3.27 16.98 -7.30
C HIS A 39 1.93 16.90 -6.54
N VAL A 40 1.89 17.33 -5.28
CA VAL A 40 0.63 17.32 -4.53
C VAL A 40 -0.36 18.39 -5.01
N GLN A 41 0.11 19.39 -5.75
CA GLN A 41 -0.71 20.44 -6.38
C GLN A 41 -1.40 19.99 -7.68
N GLU A 42 -1.02 18.84 -8.26
CA GLU A 42 -1.64 18.32 -9.49
C GLU A 42 -3.12 17.95 -9.32
N HIS A 43 -3.51 17.64 -8.08
CA HIS A 43 -4.88 17.25 -7.73
C HIS A 43 -5.30 17.84 -6.38
N ALA A 44 -6.60 18.08 -6.21
CA ALA A 44 -7.15 18.42 -4.91
C ALA A 44 -7.21 17.16 -4.03
N TYR A 45 -6.18 16.90 -3.23
CA TYR A 45 -6.15 15.78 -2.31
C TYR A 45 -6.92 16.06 -1.01
N HIS A 46 -7.43 14.99 -0.37
CA HIS A 46 -8.01 15.10 0.97
C HIS A 46 -6.91 15.47 1.97
N LYS A 47 -7.19 16.40 2.90
CA LYS A 47 -6.20 16.86 3.89
C LYS A 47 -5.58 15.71 4.70
N GLN A 48 -6.39 14.79 5.24
CA GLN A 48 -5.85 13.61 5.95
C GLN A 48 -4.97 12.71 5.07
N LYS A 49 -5.21 12.62 3.75
CA LYS A 49 -4.33 11.82 2.87
C LYS A 49 -2.94 12.44 2.80
N LEU A 50 -2.85 13.77 2.68
CA LEU A 50 -1.56 14.48 2.68
C LEU A 50 -0.85 14.31 4.02
N VAL A 51 -1.56 14.52 5.13
CA VAL A 51 -1.02 14.31 6.49
C VAL A 51 -0.49 12.88 6.64
N LEU A 52 -1.27 11.88 6.23
CA LEU A 52 -0.90 10.48 6.35
C LEU A 52 0.37 10.15 5.55
N VAL A 53 0.43 10.53 4.28
CA VAL A 53 1.59 10.22 3.42
C VAL A 53 2.85 10.93 3.93
N TRP A 54 2.77 12.22 4.25
CA TRP A 54 3.94 12.97 4.71
C TRP A 54 4.39 12.56 6.10
N SER A 55 3.47 12.36 7.05
CA SER A 55 3.84 11.82 8.36
C SER A 55 4.49 10.44 8.22
N ALA A 56 3.91 9.53 7.43
CA ALA A 56 4.49 8.20 7.24
C ALA A 56 5.87 8.25 6.56
N MET A 57 6.08 9.15 5.60
CA MET A 57 7.39 9.37 4.99
C MET A 57 8.43 9.87 6.00
N ARG A 58 8.07 10.82 6.87
CA ARG A 58 8.96 11.37 7.92
C ARG A 58 9.35 10.28 8.92
N HIS A 59 8.38 9.46 9.34
CA HIS A 59 8.62 8.32 10.22
C HIS A 59 9.50 7.25 9.57
N PHE A 60 9.20 6.88 8.33
CA PHE A 60 9.99 5.90 7.60
C PHE A 60 11.43 6.40 7.36
N ALA A 61 11.62 7.69 7.14
CA ALA A 61 12.96 8.28 7.06
C ALA A 61 13.73 8.16 8.38
N ALA A 62 13.06 8.28 9.54
CA ALA A 62 13.67 8.02 10.84
C ALA A 62 13.98 6.53 11.04
N GLU A 63 13.04 5.64 10.72
CA GLU A 63 13.20 4.18 10.75
C GLU A 63 14.41 3.73 9.93
N LEU A 64 14.60 4.26 8.73
CA LEU A 64 15.76 3.95 7.90
C LEU A 64 17.07 4.45 8.50
N LYS A 65 17.09 5.61 9.16
CA LYS A 65 18.30 6.09 9.87
C LYS A 65 18.67 5.15 11.01
N GLU A 66 17.70 4.73 11.80
CA GLU A 66 17.88 3.76 12.88
C GLU A 66 18.38 2.40 12.36
N ALA A 67 17.90 1.99 11.17
CA ALA A 67 18.36 0.80 10.47
C ALA A 67 19.75 0.95 9.80
N GLY A 68 20.43 2.09 9.96
CA GLY A 68 21.82 2.32 9.53
C GLY A 68 21.98 2.91 8.13
N TRP A 69 20.92 3.44 7.52
CA TRP A 69 21.01 4.11 6.21
C TRP A 69 21.40 5.61 6.36
N PRO A 70 22.27 6.14 5.49
CA PRO A 70 22.46 7.58 5.34
C PRO A 70 21.26 8.24 4.64
N VAL A 71 20.27 8.71 5.41
CA VAL A 71 19.02 9.25 4.87
C VAL A 71 19.03 10.77 4.73
N THR A 72 18.71 11.23 3.52
CA THR A 72 18.38 12.62 3.19
C THR A 72 16.86 12.76 3.09
N TYR A 73 16.30 13.70 3.86
CA TYR A 73 14.89 14.11 3.71
C TYR A 73 14.84 15.52 3.11
N ARG A 74 14.01 15.73 2.08
CA ARG A 74 13.83 17.04 1.45
C ARG A 74 12.36 17.36 1.27
N GLN A 75 12.03 18.62 1.49
CA GLN A 75 10.78 19.22 1.07
C GLN A 75 11.13 20.27 0.00
N GLY A 76 10.30 20.40 -1.04
CA GLY A 76 10.47 21.47 -2.03
C GLY A 76 9.47 21.37 -3.17
N GLN A 77 9.65 22.21 -4.18
CA GLN A 77 8.68 22.30 -5.27
C GLN A 77 8.69 21.02 -6.14
N ASP A 78 9.83 20.68 -6.73
CA ASP A 78 9.93 19.63 -7.75
C ASP A 78 10.96 18.56 -7.39
N PHE A 79 10.68 17.31 -7.76
CA PHE A 79 11.58 16.18 -7.51
C PHE A 79 12.94 16.34 -8.22
N GLU A 80 12.94 16.70 -9.51
CA GLU A 80 14.15 16.63 -10.35
C GLU A 80 15.29 17.52 -9.86
N PRO A 81 15.10 18.83 -9.56
CA PRO A 81 16.18 19.67 -9.05
C PRO A 81 16.73 19.21 -7.69
N LEU A 82 15.85 18.71 -6.81
CA LEU A 82 16.24 18.18 -5.50
C LEU A 82 17.09 16.91 -5.64
N LEU A 83 16.69 16.00 -6.55
CA LEU A 83 17.43 14.79 -6.87
C LEU A 83 18.77 15.11 -7.53
N GLN A 84 18.83 16.05 -8.49
CA GLN A 84 20.08 16.49 -9.11
C GLN A 84 21.06 17.04 -8.07
N HIS A 85 20.58 17.91 -7.17
CA HIS A 85 21.41 18.45 -6.10
C HIS A 85 21.94 17.32 -5.18
N TRP A 86 21.07 16.40 -4.77
CA TRP A 86 21.45 15.27 -3.94
C TRP A 86 22.46 14.33 -4.63
N VAL A 87 22.28 14.06 -5.92
CA VAL A 87 23.23 13.29 -6.74
C VAL A 87 24.60 13.94 -6.74
N ASN A 88 24.67 15.25 -6.97
CA ASN A 88 25.93 15.99 -7.05
C ASN A 88 26.66 16.01 -5.69
N VAL A 89 25.96 16.33 -4.61
CA VAL A 89 26.58 16.43 -3.26
C VAL A 89 27.11 15.07 -2.78
N ASN A 90 26.46 13.97 -3.14
CA ASN A 90 26.85 12.62 -2.73
C ASN A 90 27.73 11.89 -3.77
N ASN A 91 28.08 12.53 -4.89
CA ASN A 91 28.82 11.93 -6.00
C ASN A 91 28.18 10.60 -6.49
N ILE A 92 26.85 10.58 -6.61
CA ILE A 92 26.09 9.40 -7.00
C ILE A 92 26.26 9.15 -8.50
N SER A 93 26.68 7.93 -8.85
CA SER A 93 26.82 7.46 -10.23
C SER A 93 25.59 6.70 -10.75
N GLU A 94 24.74 6.21 -9.85
CA GLU A 94 23.50 5.51 -10.17
C GLU A 94 22.45 5.72 -9.08
N VAL A 95 21.23 6.07 -9.46
CA VAL A 95 20.05 6.11 -8.58
C VAL A 95 19.19 4.89 -8.83
N LEU A 96 18.86 4.16 -7.77
CA LEU A 96 17.90 3.07 -7.77
C LEU A 96 16.53 3.58 -7.31
N LEU A 97 15.49 3.16 -8.01
CA LEU A 97 14.10 3.45 -7.68
C LEU A 97 13.27 2.19 -7.88
N MET A 98 12.47 1.79 -6.89
CA MET A 98 11.45 0.76 -7.13
C MET A 98 10.39 1.32 -8.09
N ALA A 99 9.94 0.51 -9.05
CA ALA A 99 9.03 0.93 -10.11
C ALA A 99 7.81 1.70 -9.56
N PRO A 100 7.62 2.97 -9.97
CA PRO A 100 6.38 3.66 -9.69
C PRO A 100 5.21 2.98 -10.42
N ILE A 101 4.10 2.79 -9.70
CA ILE A 101 2.91 2.12 -10.24
C ILE A 101 2.12 3.08 -11.14
N ASP A 102 2.03 4.36 -10.78
CA ASP A 102 1.25 5.34 -11.54
C ASP A 102 1.94 5.67 -12.87
N ARG A 103 1.23 5.43 -13.99
CA ARG A 103 1.72 5.65 -15.36
C ARG A 103 2.12 7.12 -15.62
N PRO A 104 1.28 8.14 -15.31
CA PRO A 104 1.69 9.55 -15.38
C PRO A 104 3.00 9.85 -14.65
N PHE A 105 3.11 9.43 -13.38
CA PHE A 105 4.31 9.64 -12.58
C PHE A 105 5.53 8.91 -13.18
N ARG A 106 5.36 7.66 -13.62
CA ARG A 106 6.43 6.90 -14.29
C ARG A 106 6.96 7.63 -15.53
N ARG A 107 6.06 8.16 -16.39
CA ARG A 107 6.46 8.93 -17.57
C ARG A 107 7.16 10.25 -17.22
N MET A 108 6.83 10.86 -16.09
CA MET A 108 7.54 12.03 -15.58
C MET A 108 8.97 11.64 -15.19
N VAL A 109 9.12 10.58 -14.38
CA VAL A 109 10.42 10.07 -13.92
C VAL A 109 11.33 9.63 -15.07
N ASP A 110 10.79 8.95 -16.09
CA ASP A 110 11.56 8.51 -17.27
C ASP A 110 12.21 9.68 -18.05
N LYS A 111 11.74 10.91 -17.85
CA LYS A 111 12.28 12.12 -18.50
C LYS A 111 13.40 12.79 -17.70
N PHE A 112 13.56 12.47 -16.42
CA PHE A 112 14.52 13.15 -15.53
C PHE A 112 15.96 13.04 -16.04
N LYS A 113 16.69 14.14 -15.91
CA LYS A 113 18.11 14.27 -16.25
C LYS A 113 18.92 14.48 -14.98
N LEU A 114 19.17 13.39 -14.26
CA LEU A 114 19.83 13.43 -12.95
C LEU A 114 21.36 13.62 -13.00
N GLY A 115 21.97 13.64 -14.20
CA GLY A 115 23.43 13.65 -14.35
C GLY A 115 24.10 12.30 -14.05
N CYS A 116 23.31 11.26 -13.76
CA CYS A 116 23.76 9.89 -13.50
C CYS A 116 22.75 8.88 -14.08
N LYS A 117 23.07 7.58 -13.99
CA LYS A 117 22.16 6.52 -14.43
C LYS A 117 20.96 6.42 -13.47
N LEU A 118 19.74 6.37 -13.98
CA LEU A 118 18.55 6.01 -13.22
C LEU A 118 18.16 4.56 -13.56
N THR A 119 18.14 3.69 -12.57
CA THR A 119 17.75 2.28 -12.71
C THR A 119 16.46 2.03 -11.95
N ILE A 120 15.45 1.57 -12.67
CA ILE A 120 14.14 1.23 -12.12
C ILE A 120 14.09 -0.27 -11.88
N LEU A 121 13.86 -0.66 -10.63
CA LEU A 121 13.77 -2.06 -10.19
C LEU A 121 12.30 -2.50 -10.12
N PRO A 122 11.99 -3.80 -10.30
CA PRO A 122 10.62 -4.29 -10.19
C PRO A 122 9.97 -3.92 -8.86
N ASP A 123 8.67 -3.60 -8.90
CA ASP A 123 7.85 -3.47 -7.70
C ASP A 123 7.64 -4.86 -7.09
N ASN A 124 8.04 -5.03 -5.83
CA ASN A 124 7.88 -6.27 -5.06
C ASN A 124 6.86 -6.13 -3.91
N HIS A 125 6.00 -5.11 -3.97
CA HIS A 125 4.90 -4.88 -3.03
C HIS A 125 3.55 -5.43 -3.52
N PHE A 126 3.52 -5.86 -4.78
CA PHE A 126 2.49 -6.75 -5.32
C PHE A 126 3.01 -8.17 -5.39
N LEU A 127 2.12 -9.13 -5.17
CA LEU A 127 2.45 -10.54 -5.21
C LEU A 127 2.67 -10.98 -6.66
N TRP A 128 1.86 -10.43 -7.58
CA TRP A 128 1.99 -10.68 -9.01
C TRP A 128 2.84 -9.61 -9.70
N SER A 129 3.91 -10.06 -10.38
CA SER A 129 4.64 -9.19 -11.31
C SER A 129 3.77 -8.80 -12.51
N GLU A 130 4.16 -7.76 -13.24
CA GLU A 130 3.45 -7.37 -14.48
C GLU A 130 3.55 -8.48 -15.52
N GLU A 131 4.70 -9.14 -15.60
CA GLU A 131 4.97 -10.24 -16.52
C GLU A 131 4.11 -11.45 -16.21
N ASP A 132 3.97 -11.81 -14.93
CA ASP A 132 3.14 -12.94 -14.50
C ASP A 132 1.66 -12.69 -14.77
N PHE A 133 1.17 -11.48 -14.48
CA PHE A 133 -0.22 -11.12 -14.79
C PHE A 133 -0.47 -11.13 -16.30
N LYS A 134 0.45 -10.57 -17.09
CA LYS A 134 0.34 -10.57 -18.55
C LYS A 134 0.30 -12.00 -19.11
N ALA A 135 1.19 -12.89 -18.65
CA ALA A 135 1.18 -14.29 -19.06
C ALA A 135 -0.14 -14.99 -18.70
N TRP A 136 -0.69 -14.71 -17.51
CA TRP A 136 -2.00 -15.21 -17.11
C TRP A 136 -3.12 -14.68 -18.01
N ALA A 137 -3.11 -13.38 -18.33
CA ALA A 137 -4.13 -12.71 -19.14
C ALA A 137 -4.12 -13.17 -20.60
N ASP A 138 -2.94 -13.22 -21.23
CA ASP A 138 -2.77 -13.60 -22.65
C ASP A 138 -3.22 -15.05 -22.92
N SER A 139 -3.20 -15.91 -21.89
CA SER A 139 -3.62 -17.32 -22.01
C SER A 139 -5.14 -17.53 -22.01
N ARG A 140 -5.95 -16.46 -21.89
CA ARG A 140 -7.40 -16.55 -21.63
C ARG A 140 -8.22 -15.68 -22.58
N LYS A 141 -9.45 -16.15 -22.85
CA LYS A 141 -10.44 -15.39 -23.64
C LYS A 141 -11.17 -14.32 -22.81
N SER A 142 -11.24 -14.50 -21.50
CA SER A 142 -11.90 -13.58 -20.58
C SER A 142 -11.09 -13.43 -19.30
N LEU A 143 -11.03 -12.20 -18.80
CA LEU A 143 -10.37 -11.86 -17.55
C LEU A 143 -11.41 -11.89 -16.43
N LEU A 144 -11.48 -13.02 -15.73
CA LEU A 144 -12.40 -13.21 -14.61
C LEU A 144 -11.58 -13.30 -13.31
N LEU A 145 -11.90 -12.41 -12.36
CA LEU A 145 -11.28 -12.38 -11.03
C LEU A 145 -11.25 -13.76 -10.39
N GLU A 146 -12.35 -14.51 -10.46
CA GLU A 146 -12.44 -15.81 -9.80
C GLU A 146 -11.34 -16.77 -10.30
N SER A 147 -11.07 -16.78 -11.61
CA SER A 147 -10.01 -17.63 -12.17
C SER A 147 -8.61 -17.13 -11.81
N PHE A 148 -8.41 -15.81 -11.72
CA PHE A 148 -7.17 -15.21 -11.23
C PHE A 148 -6.90 -15.59 -9.76
N TYR A 149 -7.90 -15.39 -8.90
CA TYR A 149 -7.82 -15.64 -7.47
C TYR A 149 -7.54 -17.12 -7.14
N ARG A 150 -8.15 -18.06 -7.87
CA ARG A 150 -7.86 -19.50 -7.73
C ARG A 150 -6.39 -19.81 -8.01
N GLU A 151 -5.79 -19.20 -9.03
CA GLU A 151 -4.36 -19.36 -9.32
C GLU A 151 -3.49 -18.72 -8.24
N GLY A 152 -3.89 -17.55 -7.72
CA GLY A 152 -3.23 -16.92 -6.57
C GLY A 152 -3.20 -17.83 -5.35
N ARG A 153 -4.35 -18.39 -4.94
CA ARG A 153 -4.43 -19.32 -3.80
C ARG A 153 -3.53 -20.54 -3.98
N LYS A 154 -3.48 -21.15 -5.16
CA LYS A 154 -2.58 -22.27 -5.45
C LYS A 154 -1.12 -21.86 -5.37
N ARG A 155 -0.76 -20.72 -5.97
CA ARG A 155 0.61 -20.22 -6.05
C ARG A 155 1.20 -19.94 -4.66
N TYR A 156 0.42 -19.32 -3.78
CA TYR A 156 0.87 -18.97 -2.42
C TYR A 156 0.43 -19.96 -1.35
N SER A 157 -0.19 -21.09 -1.74
CA SER A 157 -0.72 -22.11 -0.83
C SER A 157 -1.71 -21.58 0.21
N VAL A 158 -2.47 -20.53 -0.12
CA VAL A 158 -3.37 -19.82 0.80
C VAL A 158 -4.72 -20.52 0.88
N LEU A 159 -5.11 -20.92 2.09
CA LEU A 159 -6.29 -21.72 2.42
C LEU A 159 -6.33 -23.01 1.59
N MET A 160 -5.21 -23.69 1.37
CA MET A 160 -5.13 -24.90 0.53
C MET A 160 -4.95 -26.17 1.37
N ALA A 161 -5.78 -27.19 1.12
CA ALA A 161 -5.62 -28.54 1.64
C ALA A 161 -5.02 -29.43 0.53
N GLY A 162 -3.69 -29.37 0.39
CA GLY A 162 -3.01 -29.98 -0.75
C GLY A 162 -3.38 -29.28 -2.06
N LYS A 163 -4.15 -29.94 -2.94
CA LYS A 163 -4.60 -29.37 -4.22
C LYS A 163 -6.00 -28.75 -4.16
N ASP A 164 -6.74 -29.02 -3.09
CA ASP A 164 -8.13 -28.63 -2.94
C ASP A 164 -8.24 -27.42 -2.01
N PRO A 165 -9.25 -26.55 -2.19
CA PRO A 165 -9.46 -25.44 -1.27
C PRO A 165 -9.95 -25.95 0.08
N VAL A 166 -9.43 -25.36 1.17
CA VAL A 166 -9.99 -25.55 2.52
C VAL A 166 -11.48 -25.19 2.50
N GLY A 167 -12.30 -26.02 3.14
CA GLY A 167 -13.77 -25.88 3.15
C GLY A 167 -14.48 -26.37 1.89
N GLY A 168 -13.76 -26.90 0.89
CA GLY A 168 -14.35 -27.53 -0.31
C GLY A 168 -14.84 -26.56 -1.39
N GLU A 169 -14.88 -25.26 -1.10
CA GLU A 169 -15.28 -24.21 -2.04
C GLU A 169 -14.17 -23.16 -2.22
N TRP A 170 -14.08 -22.60 -3.43
CA TRP A 170 -13.09 -21.56 -3.71
C TRP A 170 -13.52 -20.18 -3.20
N ASN A 171 -14.82 -19.97 -3.01
CA ASN A 171 -15.41 -18.66 -2.71
C ASN A 171 -16.69 -18.83 -1.89
N PHE A 172 -16.79 -18.12 -0.76
CA PHE A 172 -17.92 -18.16 0.17
C PHE A 172 -18.81 -16.90 0.13
N ASP A 173 -18.71 -16.07 -0.92
CA ASP A 173 -19.39 -14.76 -1.07
C ASP A 173 -20.89 -14.76 -0.78
N LYS A 174 -21.59 -15.85 -1.14
CA LYS A 174 -23.04 -15.97 -0.90
C LYS A 174 -23.40 -15.92 0.59
N GLN A 175 -22.45 -16.20 1.47
CA GLN A 175 -22.64 -16.19 2.92
C GLN A 175 -22.41 -14.80 3.54
N ASN A 176 -21.93 -13.82 2.76
CA ASN A 176 -21.45 -12.51 3.22
C ASN A 176 -22.47 -11.36 3.03
N ARG A 177 -23.76 -11.69 2.94
CA ARG A 177 -24.83 -10.74 2.59
C ARG A 177 -25.93 -10.64 3.63
N LYS A 178 -25.61 -10.86 4.91
CA LYS A 178 -26.62 -10.80 5.97
C LYS A 178 -26.89 -9.34 6.32
N PRO A 179 -28.16 -8.89 6.36
CA PRO A 179 -28.46 -7.57 6.88
C PRO A 179 -28.15 -7.54 8.39
N PRO A 180 -27.56 -6.45 8.92
CA PRO A 180 -27.49 -6.23 10.36
C PRO A 180 -28.90 -6.22 10.96
N LYS A 181 -29.06 -6.79 12.16
CA LYS A 181 -30.34 -6.87 12.88
C LYS A 181 -30.18 -6.29 14.27
N GLY A 182 -31.14 -5.47 14.69
CA GLY A 182 -31.12 -4.80 15.99
C GLY A 182 -30.10 -3.67 16.05
N ASP A 183 -29.78 -3.24 17.27
CA ASP A 183 -28.68 -2.31 17.51
C ASP A 183 -27.36 -3.00 17.18
N ILE A 184 -26.55 -2.34 16.34
CA ILE A 184 -25.22 -2.81 16.00
C ILE A 184 -24.19 -2.03 16.81
N HIS A 185 -23.13 -2.75 17.21
CA HIS A 185 -22.00 -2.19 17.94
C HIS A 185 -20.73 -2.71 17.28
N PRO A 186 -20.38 -2.22 16.08
CA PRO A 186 -19.08 -2.53 15.51
C PRO A 186 -17.97 -2.04 16.45
N PRO A 187 -16.81 -2.72 16.51
CA PRO A 187 -15.70 -2.26 17.33
C PRO A 187 -15.28 -0.84 16.94
N GLU A 188 -14.74 -0.09 17.91
CA GLU A 188 -14.09 1.20 17.64
C GLU A 188 -12.82 0.99 16.83
N PRO A 189 -12.49 1.85 15.85
CA PRO A 189 -11.24 1.71 15.13
C PRO A 189 -10.03 1.95 16.02
N CYS A 190 -8.93 1.27 15.71
CA CYS A 190 -7.66 1.47 16.39
C CYS A 190 -7.04 2.79 15.93
N TRP A 191 -7.25 3.85 16.72
CA TRP A 191 -6.75 5.20 16.48
C TRP A 191 -5.50 5.50 17.30
N PHE A 192 -4.65 6.37 16.76
CA PHE A 192 -3.41 6.83 17.39
C PHE A 192 -3.41 8.33 17.57
N GLU A 193 -2.98 8.79 18.74
CA GLU A 193 -2.74 10.21 18.98
C GLU A 193 -1.60 10.72 18.09
N PRO A 194 -1.77 11.86 17.37
CA PRO A 194 -0.71 12.45 16.57
C PRO A 194 0.51 12.84 17.41
N ASP A 195 1.67 12.26 17.09
CA ASP A 195 2.97 12.67 17.67
C ASP A 195 3.54 13.95 17.02
N GLU A 196 4.73 14.38 17.46
CA GLU A 196 5.35 15.64 17.00
C GLU A 196 5.48 15.74 15.47
N LEU A 197 5.90 14.65 14.80
CA LEU A 197 6.08 14.63 13.35
C LEU A 197 4.72 14.69 12.63
N THR A 198 3.72 14.01 13.18
CA THR A 198 2.36 14.01 12.65
C THR A 198 1.68 15.35 12.86
N GLN A 199 1.82 15.97 14.03
CA GLN A 199 1.31 17.31 14.32
C GLN A 199 1.94 18.37 13.40
N ALA A 200 3.23 18.26 13.11
CA ALA A 200 3.89 19.14 12.14
C ALA A 200 3.29 18.99 10.73
N ALA A 201 3.00 17.76 10.28
CA ALA A 201 2.34 17.52 9.00
C ALA A 201 0.89 18.05 8.99
N ILE A 202 0.14 17.89 10.09
CA ILE A 202 -1.20 18.47 10.25
C ILE A 202 -1.15 19.99 10.13
N ALA A 203 -0.21 20.65 10.81
CA ALA A 203 -0.07 22.11 10.77
C ALA A 203 0.25 22.60 9.35
N GLU A 204 1.18 21.94 8.66
CA GLU A 204 1.57 22.27 7.29
C GLU A 204 0.40 22.13 6.30
N VAL A 205 -0.33 21.02 6.35
CA VAL A 205 -1.50 20.78 5.47
C VAL A 205 -2.66 21.71 5.82
N THR A 206 -2.83 22.08 7.09
CA THR A 206 -3.88 23.00 7.52
C THR A 206 -3.64 24.42 7.01
N GLN A 207 -2.36 24.82 6.92
CA GLN A 207 -1.93 26.13 6.43
C GLN A 207 -1.71 26.17 4.91
N ALA A 208 -1.92 25.05 4.21
CA ALA A 208 -1.73 24.94 2.76
C ALA A 208 -2.56 25.99 1.99
N ASP A 209 -1.91 26.66 1.04
CA ASP A 209 -2.51 27.66 0.14
C ASP A 209 -2.92 27.08 -1.23
N TYR A 210 -2.75 25.77 -1.42
CA TYR A 210 -3.09 25.04 -2.63
C TYR A 210 -4.40 24.22 -2.51
N PRO A 211 -5.00 23.79 -3.63
CA PRO A 211 -6.29 23.10 -3.62
C PRO A 211 -6.28 21.81 -2.77
N THR A 212 -7.13 21.75 -1.75
CA THR A 212 -7.36 20.57 -0.90
C THR A 212 -8.84 20.46 -0.56
N PHE A 213 -9.31 19.29 -0.14
CA PHE A 213 -10.67 19.11 0.38
C PHE A 213 -10.69 18.33 1.70
N GLY A 214 -11.82 18.40 2.41
CA GLY A 214 -11.99 17.75 3.71
C GLY A 214 -11.25 18.45 4.86
N GLN A 215 -11.33 17.85 6.05
CA GLN A 215 -10.67 18.35 7.27
C GLN A 215 -9.38 17.57 7.54
N ALA A 216 -8.40 18.22 8.15
CA ALA A 216 -7.19 17.54 8.62
C ALA A 216 -7.45 16.82 9.96
N GLU A 217 -8.33 17.37 10.80
CA GLU A 217 -8.63 16.88 12.14
C GLU A 217 -10.11 16.47 12.29
N PRO A 218 -10.41 15.50 13.18
CA PRO A 218 -9.46 14.70 13.97
C PRO A 218 -8.63 13.75 13.09
N PHE A 219 -7.38 13.47 13.48
CA PHE A 219 -6.49 12.56 12.76
C PHE A 219 -6.06 11.41 13.67
N GLY A 220 -6.31 10.17 13.25
CA GLY A 220 -6.00 8.98 14.06
C GLY A 220 -5.34 7.82 13.28
N TRP A 221 -5.01 8.01 12.00
CA TRP A 221 -4.44 6.95 11.16
C TRP A 221 -3.05 6.54 11.61
N ALA A 222 -2.70 5.26 11.43
CA ALA A 222 -1.33 4.79 11.66
C ALA A 222 -0.36 5.40 10.65
N VAL A 223 0.73 5.97 11.14
CA VAL A 223 1.82 6.58 10.34
C VAL A 223 3.11 5.78 10.42
N THR A 224 3.20 4.79 11.30
CA THR A 224 4.33 3.86 11.40
C THR A 224 3.93 2.42 11.09
N ARG A 225 4.91 1.59 10.73
CA ARG A 225 4.68 0.15 10.52
C ARG A 225 4.17 -0.54 11.78
N ASP A 226 4.71 -0.22 12.96
CA ASP A 226 4.28 -0.80 14.22
C ASP A 226 2.83 -0.46 14.56
N GLN A 227 2.40 0.77 14.27
CA GLN A 227 0.99 1.16 14.41
C GLN A 227 0.12 0.42 13.40
N ALA A 228 0.54 0.28 12.14
CA ALA A 228 -0.22 -0.45 11.13
C ALA A 228 -0.39 -1.94 11.48
N LEU A 229 0.63 -2.57 12.09
CA LEU A 229 0.56 -3.93 12.62
C LEU A 229 -0.43 -4.03 13.80
N GLN A 230 -0.53 -3.00 14.66
CA GLN A 230 -1.55 -2.95 15.69
C GLN A 230 -2.97 -2.87 15.09
N VAL A 231 -3.17 -2.11 14.01
CA VAL A 231 -4.47 -2.09 13.31
C VAL A 231 -4.80 -3.45 12.69
N LEU A 232 -3.82 -4.13 12.09
CA LEU A 232 -4.00 -5.51 11.58
C LEU A 232 -4.41 -6.46 12.70
N ASN A 233 -3.72 -6.40 13.84
CA ASN A 233 -4.04 -7.24 15.00
C ASN A 233 -5.45 -6.95 15.52
N ALA A 234 -5.81 -5.68 15.71
CA ALA A 234 -7.16 -5.28 16.14
C ALA A 234 -8.24 -5.77 15.16
N PHE A 235 -7.97 -5.70 13.84
CA PHE A 235 -8.87 -6.27 12.84
C PHE A 235 -9.05 -7.79 13.04
N ILE A 236 -7.95 -8.54 13.18
CA ILE A 236 -7.99 -9.99 13.37
C ILE A 236 -8.76 -10.37 14.63
N THR A 237 -8.52 -9.67 15.75
CA THR A 237 -9.08 -10.02 17.06
C THR A 237 -10.53 -9.58 17.22
N GLU A 238 -10.93 -8.45 16.63
CA GLU A 238 -12.22 -7.82 16.96
C GLU A 238 -13.22 -7.80 15.80
N ARG A 239 -12.74 -7.86 14.54
CA ARG A 239 -13.57 -7.57 13.36
C ARG A 239 -13.65 -8.73 12.38
N LEU A 240 -12.59 -9.53 12.26
CA LEU A 240 -12.48 -10.58 11.25
C LEU A 240 -13.60 -11.63 11.37
N ILE A 241 -14.05 -11.97 12.58
CA ILE A 241 -15.14 -12.94 12.78
C ILE A 241 -16.45 -12.50 12.08
N THR A 242 -16.78 -11.21 12.13
CA THR A 242 -18.01 -10.62 11.57
C THR A 242 -17.82 -9.91 10.23
N PHE A 243 -16.59 -9.85 9.72
CA PHE A 243 -16.27 -9.22 8.44
C PHE A 243 -17.14 -9.74 7.29
N GLY A 244 -17.21 -11.07 7.13
CA GLY A 244 -17.97 -11.70 6.05
C GLY A 244 -19.47 -11.39 6.14
N PRO A 245 -20.17 -11.78 7.22
CA PRO A 245 -21.61 -11.57 7.35
C PRO A 245 -22.13 -10.18 7.01
N TYR A 246 -21.37 -9.13 7.34
CA TYR A 246 -21.77 -7.72 7.20
C TYR A 246 -20.98 -6.96 6.14
N GLN A 247 -20.29 -7.66 5.24
CA GLN A 247 -19.41 -7.06 4.23
C GLN A 247 -20.10 -6.01 3.35
N ASP A 248 -21.39 -6.21 3.05
CA ASP A 248 -22.21 -5.35 2.18
C ASP A 248 -23.13 -4.40 2.98
N ALA A 249 -23.03 -4.37 4.31
CA ALA A 249 -23.91 -3.56 5.14
C ALA A 249 -23.54 -2.06 5.08
N MET A 250 -24.54 -1.19 5.16
CA MET A 250 -24.37 0.26 5.37
C MET A 250 -25.36 0.69 6.45
N VAL A 251 -24.87 1.42 7.46
CA VAL A 251 -25.70 1.89 8.58
C VAL A 251 -25.40 3.35 8.86
N THR A 252 -26.45 4.17 8.93
CA THR A 252 -26.33 5.60 9.24
C THR A 252 -25.69 5.80 10.60
N GLY A 253 -24.64 6.63 10.66
CA GLY A 253 -23.89 6.91 11.89
C GLY A 253 -22.69 5.97 12.12
N GLU A 254 -22.51 4.96 11.28
CA GLU A 254 -21.39 4.02 11.35
C GLU A 254 -20.50 4.15 10.12
N ASP A 255 -19.27 4.67 10.31
CA ASP A 255 -18.36 4.97 9.20
C ASP A 255 -17.49 3.77 8.78
N THR A 256 -17.31 2.79 9.66
CA THR A 256 -16.29 1.74 9.47
C THR A 256 -16.81 0.31 9.60
N LEU A 257 -17.92 0.09 10.31
CA LEU A 257 -18.51 -1.22 10.57
C LEU A 257 -17.43 -2.24 10.99
N TRP A 258 -17.36 -3.42 10.38
CA TRP A 258 -16.35 -4.45 10.68
C TRP A 258 -15.23 -4.50 9.62
N HIS A 259 -15.03 -3.42 8.86
CA HIS A 259 -13.95 -3.36 7.89
C HIS A 259 -12.58 -3.23 8.56
N ALA A 260 -11.54 -3.72 7.88
CA ALA A 260 -10.19 -3.78 8.42
C ALA A 260 -9.47 -2.42 8.50
N LEU A 261 -9.89 -1.45 7.69
CA LEU A 261 -9.25 -0.12 7.58
C LEU A 261 -7.74 -0.18 7.25
N LEU A 262 -7.28 -1.25 6.59
CA LEU A 262 -5.86 -1.48 6.27
C LEU A 262 -5.42 -0.93 4.91
N SER A 263 -6.36 -0.47 4.07
CA SER A 263 -6.04 -0.08 2.69
C SER A 263 -4.99 1.04 2.59
N PRO A 264 -4.95 2.07 3.45
CA PRO A 264 -3.89 3.08 3.35
C PRO A 264 -2.51 2.48 3.64
N TYR A 265 -2.42 1.58 4.62
CA TYR A 265 -1.16 0.97 5.05
C TYR A 265 -0.64 -0.04 4.02
N LEU A 266 -1.54 -0.82 3.43
CA LEU A 266 -1.26 -1.72 2.30
C LEU A 266 -0.81 -0.96 1.06
N ASN A 267 -1.32 0.25 0.83
CA ASN A 267 -1.01 1.02 -0.39
C ASN A 267 0.22 1.91 -0.22
N MET A 268 0.64 2.21 1.00
CA MET A 268 1.85 2.99 1.27
C MET A 268 3.10 2.16 1.51
N GLY A 269 2.97 0.85 1.77
CA GLY A 269 4.10 -0.03 2.10
C GLY A 269 4.24 -0.34 3.59
N LEU A 270 3.48 0.32 4.47
CA LEU A 270 3.53 0.06 5.91
C LEU A 270 3.14 -1.39 6.26
N LEU A 271 2.26 -1.99 5.45
CA LEU A 271 1.96 -3.43 5.47
C LEU A 271 2.19 -4.04 4.09
N HIS A 272 2.90 -5.16 4.04
CA HIS A 272 3.03 -6.01 2.88
C HIS A 272 1.78 -6.91 2.73
N PRO A 273 1.27 -7.16 1.52
CA PRO A 273 0.05 -7.95 1.36
C PRO A 273 0.20 -9.41 1.84
N LEU A 274 1.36 -10.03 1.64
CA LEU A 274 1.55 -11.44 2.04
C LEU A 274 1.49 -11.62 3.56
N GLU A 275 2.10 -10.73 4.35
CA GLU A 275 2.05 -10.84 5.82
C GLU A 275 0.63 -10.65 6.35
N VAL A 276 -0.17 -9.81 5.70
CA VAL A 276 -1.58 -9.61 6.05
C VAL A 276 -2.39 -10.87 5.77
N ILE A 277 -2.16 -11.51 4.62
CA ILE A 277 -2.82 -12.76 4.24
C ILE A 277 -2.42 -13.89 5.19
N GLU A 278 -1.13 -14.04 5.47
CA GLU A 278 -0.58 -15.08 6.36
C GLU A 278 -1.10 -14.89 7.79
N ALA A 279 -1.14 -13.67 8.32
CA ALA A 279 -1.67 -13.40 9.65
C ALA A 279 -3.16 -13.75 9.77
N VAL A 280 -3.96 -13.41 8.74
CA VAL A 280 -5.39 -13.73 8.70
C VAL A 280 -5.64 -15.23 8.55
N GLU A 281 -4.86 -15.92 7.72
CA GLU A 281 -4.94 -17.38 7.58
C GLU A 281 -4.47 -18.09 8.86
N GLN A 282 -3.43 -17.62 9.53
CA GLN A 282 -2.98 -18.18 10.79
C GLN A 282 -4.08 -18.05 11.87
N ALA A 283 -4.71 -16.89 11.98
CA ALA A 283 -5.80 -16.64 12.90
C ALA A 283 -7.02 -17.56 12.66
N TYR A 284 -7.27 -17.95 11.40
CA TYR A 284 -8.30 -18.93 11.06
C TYR A 284 -8.06 -20.28 11.76
N TYR A 285 -6.82 -20.79 11.69
CA TYR A 285 -6.48 -22.07 12.30
C TYR A 285 -6.41 -21.98 13.83
N GLU A 286 -5.90 -20.88 14.38
CA GLU A 286 -5.73 -20.69 15.83
C GLU A 286 -7.05 -20.44 16.56
N HIS A 287 -7.96 -19.66 15.96
CA HIS A 287 -9.18 -19.20 16.62
C HIS A 287 -10.46 -19.82 16.04
N GLN A 288 -10.34 -20.74 15.08
CA GLN A 288 -11.48 -21.41 14.42
C GLN A 288 -12.47 -20.40 13.83
N LEU A 289 -11.93 -19.36 13.19
CA LEU A 289 -12.74 -18.30 12.60
C LEU A 289 -13.64 -18.83 11.47
N PRO A 290 -14.80 -18.20 11.21
CA PRO A 290 -15.67 -18.60 10.12
C PRO A 290 -14.96 -18.39 8.78
N ILE A 291 -14.84 -19.48 8.01
CA ILE A 291 -14.09 -19.49 6.75
C ILE A 291 -14.59 -18.44 5.74
N ASN A 292 -15.89 -18.13 5.74
CA ASN A 292 -16.46 -17.15 4.82
C ASN A 292 -15.97 -15.72 5.09
N SER A 293 -15.66 -15.38 6.35
CA SER A 293 -15.07 -14.09 6.69
C SER A 293 -13.59 -14.04 6.33
N VAL A 294 -12.85 -15.12 6.63
CA VAL A 294 -11.40 -15.24 6.37
C VAL A 294 -11.13 -15.25 4.86
N GLU A 295 -11.77 -16.16 4.12
CA GLU A 295 -11.68 -16.25 2.67
C GLU A 295 -12.20 -14.97 2.01
N GLY A 296 -13.31 -14.41 2.51
CA GLY A 296 -13.87 -13.16 2.01
C GLY A 296 -12.87 -11.99 2.08
N PHE A 297 -12.15 -11.86 3.20
CA PHE A 297 -11.10 -10.85 3.37
C PHE A 297 -9.88 -11.13 2.48
N ILE A 298 -9.35 -12.35 2.52
CA ILE A 298 -8.21 -12.77 1.69
C ILE A 298 -8.49 -12.53 0.21
N ARG A 299 -9.73 -12.79 -0.25
CA ARG A 299 -10.16 -12.50 -1.64
C ARG A 299 -10.12 -11.02 -1.99
N GLN A 300 -10.31 -10.10 -1.05
CA GLN A 300 -10.13 -8.67 -1.33
C GLN A 300 -8.65 -8.33 -1.55
N VAL A 301 -7.74 -8.94 -0.78
CA VAL A 301 -6.30 -8.66 -0.83
C VAL A 301 -5.61 -9.46 -1.94
N LEU A 302 -5.61 -10.79 -1.87
CA LEU A 302 -4.99 -11.68 -2.84
C LEU A 302 -5.73 -11.73 -4.19
N GLY A 303 -7.03 -11.43 -4.18
CA GLY A 303 -7.85 -11.39 -5.38
C GLY A 303 -7.94 -9.98 -5.95
N TRP A 304 -8.86 -9.16 -5.43
CA TRP A 304 -9.24 -7.89 -6.05
C TRP A 304 -8.09 -6.88 -6.16
N ARG A 305 -7.31 -6.66 -5.09
CA ARG A 305 -6.18 -5.70 -5.13
C ARG A 305 -5.15 -6.10 -6.18
N GLU A 306 -4.71 -7.35 -6.17
CA GLU A 306 -3.74 -7.89 -7.14
C GLU A 306 -4.30 -7.87 -8.57
N TYR A 307 -5.57 -8.24 -8.74
CA TYR A 307 -6.25 -8.25 -10.04
C TYR A 307 -6.40 -6.83 -10.62
N MET A 308 -6.79 -5.86 -9.82
CA MET A 308 -6.95 -4.48 -10.27
C MET A 308 -5.62 -3.86 -10.66
N ARG A 309 -4.54 -4.11 -9.91
CA ARG A 309 -3.20 -3.66 -10.29
C ARG A 309 -2.73 -4.33 -11.57
N GLY A 310 -2.90 -5.64 -11.68
CA GLY A 310 -2.54 -6.37 -12.90
C GLY A 310 -3.31 -5.87 -14.13
N LEU A 311 -4.62 -5.64 -13.98
CA LEU A 311 -5.46 -5.08 -15.02
C LEU A 311 -5.00 -3.67 -15.39
N TYR A 312 -4.71 -2.82 -14.42
CA TYR A 312 -4.17 -1.48 -14.65
C TYR A 312 -2.87 -1.50 -15.45
N SER A 313 -1.96 -2.46 -15.20
CA SER A 313 -0.73 -2.62 -16.00
C SER A 313 -0.99 -3.21 -17.38
N TYR A 314 -1.98 -4.09 -17.53
CA TYR A 314 -2.29 -4.82 -18.77
C TYR A 314 -3.08 -4.01 -19.82
N VAL A 315 -4.06 -3.20 -19.40
CA VAL A 315 -4.90 -2.43 -20.32
C VAL A 315 -4.15 -1.28 -21.00
N ASP A 316 -4.62 -0.82 -22.16
CA ASP A 316 -3.99 0.29 -22.87
C ASP A 316 -4.02 1.62 -22.09
N GLN A 317 -3.18 2.57 -22.49
CA GLN A 317 -3.03 3.84 -21.78
C GLN A 317 -4.28 4.74 -21.83
N ASP A 318 -5.13 4.55 -22.84
CA ASP A 318 -6.39 5.25 -23.05
C ASP A 318 -7.58 4.58 -22.34
N TYR A 319 -7.37 3.50 -21.57
CA TYR A 319 -8.42 2.85 -20.78
C TYR A 319 -9.29 3.82 -19.95
N PRO A 320 -8.76 4.87 -19.30
CA PRO A 320 -9.58 5.85 -18.58
C PRO A 320 -10.52 6.69 -19.47
N GLN A 321 -10.35 6.66 -20.79
CA GLN A 321 -11.18 7.38 -21.76
C GLN A 321 -12.37 6.54 -22.26
N GLY A 322 -12.46 5.27 -21.82
CA GLY A 322 -13.56 4.38 -22.18
C GLY A 322 -14.91 4.94 -21.71
N ASN A 323 -15.85 5.08 -22.63
CA ASN A 323 -17.20 5.58 -22.39
C ASN A 323 -18.21 4.74 -23.20
N TYR A 324 -18.24 3.43 -22.90
CA TYR A 324 -19.07 2.44 -23.59
C TYR A 324 -20.54 2.55 -23.22
#